data_AF-A0A9E6B8S7-F1
#
_entry.id   AF-A0A9E6B8S7-F1
#
_cell.length_a   1.000
_cell.length_b   1.000
_cell.length_c   1.000
_cell.angle_alpha   90.00
_cell.angle_beta   90.00
_cell.angle_gamma   90.00
#
_symmetry.space_group_name_H-M   'P 1'
#
loop_
_entity.id
_entity.type
_entity.pdbx_description
1 polymer ?
#
loop_
_entity_poly.entity_id
_entity_poly.type
_entity_poly.pdbx_seq_one_letter_code
_entity_poly.pdbx_strand_id
1 'polypeptide(L)'
;MADRRSIDVRAYLIHITHYDPAWFDRKEQERPFDLKVGLEVVKALGEAGFNMLIIDLADGVAYGGFPELKRHYSVPMSAVQTLAGAARDAGMEVVPKLNFSKSAAPRHDHNYWFRPHHEPPDDATYRARAFELIDEVREALQPEKRFFIGMDEDFLRTPEQYVAAVNALHAGLAERGLQTVMWNDTVHLSAGMFACVEKTLAAEDECPGDITHVVWDYTPLKPRAAQRVRDLRAKGLETWIAPGRRAEDVDQWKRLALQTGCRGMVMTAWSPVSEQNRRRFLQLIDEVGSVYSRPEASGLEPAVRGAGKRGVHVSRVQMTPGPAVEDQILAPNRLGKPLQEPPYLLPPDVYLRTWMLLAPMPFEREQYAGEEHQAVIDDAGFVEGGEADLVAGEPGTDAFGLTWRPFMPPAGCRFPQTIDLVSVYGRADYAVGYAIAHVYSDLDLAGYTLYMGGDDYLKVWLNGQLIHTWAERSRSIIQDDDQIDGICLRKGWNKLVVKCVNLKGTWGFIARIADEQDRPLLTE
;
A
#
# COMPACT_ATOMS: atom_id res chain seq x y z
N MET A 1 3.01 14.73 -27.79
CA MET A 1 4.09 14.70 -26.79
C MET A 1 5.38 14.31 -27.52
N ALA A 2 6.51 14.93 -27.21
CA ALA A 2 7.80 14.52 -27.79
C ALA A 2 8.06 13.04 -27.48
N ASP A 3 8.66 12.30 -28.41
CA ASP A 3 9.12 10.92 -28.25
C ASP A 3 10.26 10.90 -27.21
N ARG A 4 9.88 10.99 -25.94
CA ARG A 4 10.80 11.08 -24.82
C ARG A 4 11.34 9.69 -24.53
N ARG A 5 12.65 9.54 -24.68
CA ARG A 5 13.34 8.24 -24.56
C ARG A 5 14.13 8.09 -23.27
N SER A 6 14.22 9.14 -22.45
CA SER A 6 14.99 9.15 -21.20
C SER A 6 14.22 9.82 -20.06
N ILE A 7 14.50 9.34 -18.84
CA ILE A 7 14.02 9.93 -17.59
C ILE A 7 14.92 11.13 -17.25
N ASP A 8 14.32 12.28 -16.90
CA ASP A 8 15.11 13.50 -16.63
C ASP A 8 15.77 13.39 -15.25
N VAL A 9 15.00 12.97 -14.25
CA VAL A 9 15.45 12.84 -12.86
C VAL A 9 15.69 11.36 -12.55
N ARG A 10 16.96 11.00 -12.41
CA ARG A 10 17.40 9.65 -12.02
C ARG A 10 17.98 9.78 -10.64
N ALA A 11 17.12 9.59 -9.65
CA ALA A 11 17.43 9.82 -8.25
C ALA A 11 17.75 8.52 -7.51
N TYR A 12 18.63 8.61 -6.52
CA TYR A 12 18.83 7.56 -5.54
C TYR A 12 18.57 8.11 -4.15
N LEU A 13 17.85 7.37 -3.32
CA LEU A 13 17.60 7.73 -1.94
C LEU A 13 18.55 6.95 -1.01
N ILE A 14 19.43 7.69 -0.33
CA ILE A 14 20.37 7.14 0.66
C ILE A 14 19.94 7.51 2.08
N HIS A 15 20.00 6.52 2.99
CA HIS A 15 19.68 6.72 4.40
C HIS A 15 20.94 6.95 5.22
N ILE A 16 20.96 8.05 5.97
CA ILE A 16 21.88 8.18 7.11
C ILE A 16 21.34 7.33 8.27
N THR A 17 20.02 7.40 8.48
CA THR A 17 19.24 6.46 9.27
C THR A 17 17.83 6.35 8.70
N HIS A 18 17.06 5.33 9.07
CA HIS A 18 15.70 5.11 8.56
C HIS A 18 14.75 4.60 9.63
N TYR A 19 13.48 4.98 9.54
CA TYR A 19 12.44 4.68 10.50
C TYR A 19 11.32 3.90 9.81
N ASP A 20 11.44 2.57 9.77
CA ASP A 20 10.38 1.63 9.35
C ASP A 20 10.17 0.54 10.43
N PRO A 21 9.09 -0.25 10.36
CA PRO A 21 8.84 -1.32 11.34
C PRO A 21 9.98 -2.34 11.50
N ALA A 22 10.72 -2.64 10.43
CA ALA A 22 11.78 -3.65 10.47
C ALA A 22 13.08 -3.10 11.11
N TRP A 23 13.31 -1.80 11.02
CA TRP A 23 14.46 -1.11 11.61
C TRP A 23 14.17 -0.65 13.03
N PHE A 24 12.93 -0.27 13.34
CA PHE A 24 12.57 0.27 14.64
C PHE A 24 12.97 -0.67 15.78
N ASP A 25 12.63 -1.96 15.63
CA ASP A 25 12.97 -3.03 16.58
C ASP A 25 14.49 -3.21 16.81
N ARG A 26 15.33 -2.66 15.93
CA ARG A 26 16.79 -2.78 15.96
C ARG A 26 17.49 -1.46 16.26
N LYS A 27 16.75 -0.37 16.52
CA LYS A 27 17.33 0.97 16.71
C LYS A 27 18.28 1.09 17.87
N GLU A 28 18.08 0.33 18.94
CA GLU A 28 19.02 0.30 20.06
C GLU A 28 20.39 -0.26 19.69
N GLN A 29 20.48 -1.04 18.62
CA GLN A 29 21.70 -1.71 18.15
C GLN A 29 22.18 -1.17 16.80
N GLU A 30 21.60 -0.07 16.32
CA GLU A 30 21.96 0.50 15.03
C GLU A 30 23.40 1.01 15.05
N ARG A 31 24.12 0.73 13.96
CA ARG A 31 25.47 1.23 13.77
C ARG A 31 25.43 2.57 13.04
N PRO A 32 26.36 3.49 13.34
CA PRO A 32 26.48 4.72 12.58
C PRO A 32 26.63 4.49 11.07
N PHE A 33 26.14 5.46 10.29
CA PHE A 33 26.35 5.53 8.84
C PHE A 33 27.84 5.42 8.49
N ASP A 34 28.16 4.52 7.57
CA ASP A 34 29.53 4.35 7.08
C ASP A 34 29.79 5.28 5.88
N LEU A 35 30.49 6.40 6.14
CA LEU A 35 30.82 7.38 5.12
C LEU A 35 31.63 6.79 3.96
N LYS A 36 32.53 5.84 4.23
CA LYS A 36 33.34 5.24 3.16
C LYS A 36 32.44 4.47 2.19
N VAL A 37 31.54 3.66 2.72
CA VAL A 37 30.54 2.94 1.90
C VAL A 37 29.63 3.94 1.17
N GLY A 38 29.18 4.99 1.85
CA GLY A 38 28.37 6.05 1.23
C GLY A 38 29.06 6.72 0.04
N LEU A 39 30.35 7.03 0.14
CA LEU A 39 31.14 7.61 -0.95
C LEU A 39 31.31 6.64 -2.13
N GLU A 40 31.48 5.34 -1.86
CA GLU A 40 31.53 4.32 -2.91
C GLU A 40 30.19 4.17 -3.63
N VAL A 41 29.08 4.25 -2.90
CA VAL A 41 27.73 4.27 -3.47
C VAL A 41 27.55 5.50 -4.37
N VAL A 42 27.91 6.70 -3.90
CA VAL A 42 27.86 7.94 -4.70
C VAL A 42 28.67 7.84 -5.98
N LYS A 43 29.88 7.27 -5.90
CA LYS A 43 30.73 7.04 -7.06
C LYS A 43 30.04 6.11 -8.07
N ALA A 44 29.52 4.96 -7.62
CA ALA A 44 28.84 4.00 -8.48
C ALA A 44 27.58 4.61 -9.13
N LEU A 45 26.83 5.45 -8.42
CA LEU A 45 25.67 6.17 -8.94
C LEU A 45 26.05 7.15 -10.07
N GLY A 46 27.14 7.90 -9.88
CA GLY A 46 27.67 8.78 -10.93
C GLY A 46 28.09 8.00 -12.18
N GLU A 47 28.79 6.88 -12.00
CA GLU A 47 29.18 5.98 -13.11
C GLU A 47 27.95 5.36 -13.81
N ALA A 48 26.88 5.07 -13.06
CA ALA A 48 25.61 4.57 -13.59
C ALA A 48 24.72 5.66 -14.22
N GLY A 49 25.11 6.94 -14.16
CA GLY A 49 24.43 8.06 -14.81
C GLY A 49 23.28 8.68 -14.00
N PHE A 50 23.22 8.47 -12.67
CA PHE A 50 22.29 9.18 -11.80
C PHE A 50 22.65 10.66 -11.72
N ASN A 51 21.63 11.51 -11.53
CA ASN A 51 21.82 12.97 -11.48
C ASN A 51 21.13 13.62 -10.27
N MET A 52 20.71 12.81 -9.30
CA MET A 52 20.15 13.31 -8.04
C MET A 52 20.43 12.34 -6.91
N LEU A 53 20.86 12.86 -5.77
CA LEU A 53 20.99 12.13 -4.52
C LEU A 53 20.03 12.73 -3.49
N ILE A 54 19.05 11.93 -3.07
CA ILE A 54 18.15 12.24 -1.96
C ILE A 54 18.79 11.70 -0.68
N ILE A 55 19.05 12.55 0.31
CA ILE A 55 19.71 12.17 1.56
C ILE A 55 18.67 12.21 2.69
N ASP A 56 18.29 11.04 3.20
CA ASP A 56 17.37 10.89 4.34
C ASP A 56 18.14 10.99 5.65
N LEU A 57 18.02 12.13 6.34
CA LEU A 57 18.86 12.47 7.49
C LEU A 57 18.33 11.91 8.81
N ALA A 58 17.06 12.23 9.12
CA ALA A 58 16.41 11.93 10.41
C ALA A 58 17.32 12.27 11.61
N ASP A 59 17.30 11.53 12.72
CA ASP A 59 18.23 11.71 13.85
C ASP A 59 19.56 10.93 13.68
N GLY A 60 19.85 10.50 12.45
CA GLY A 60 21.13 9.91 12.06
C GLY A 60 22.26 10.94 12.01
N VAL A 61 21.95 12.22 12.20
CA VAL A 61 22.89 13.34 12.19
C VAL A 61 22.91 14.05 13.53
N ALA A 62 24.09 14.44 13.99
CA ALA A 62 24.25 15.30 15.15
C ALA A 62 24.08 16.77 14.73
N TYR A 63 22.89 17.31 14.96
CA TYR A 63 22.53 18.71 14.70
C TYR A 63 23.07 19.63 15.81
N GLY A 64 23.59 20.79 15.42
CA GLY A 64 24.10 21.79 16.34
C GLY A 64 22.99 22.53 17.09
N GLY A 65 21.90 22.87 16.38
CA GLY A 65 20.73 23.53 16.95
C GLY A 65 19.82 22.58 17.75
N PHE A 66 19.99 21.27 17.58
CA PHE A 66 19.16 20.23 18.19
C PHE A 66 20.00 19.12 18.84
N PRO A 67 20.83 19.42 19.85
CA PRO A 67 21.70 18.43 20.49
C PRO A 67 20.92 17.29 21.14
N GLU A 68 19.65 17.50 21.51
CA GLU A 68 18.75 16.49 22.08
C GLU A 68 18.32 15.41 21.07
N LEU A 69 18.44 15.64 19.76
CA LEU A 69 18.17 14.63 18.73
C LEU A 69 19.30 13.60 18.63
N LYS A 70 20.50 13.91 19.10
CA LYS A 70 21.67 13.04 18.97
C LYS A 70 21.41 11.66 19.60
N ARG A 71 21.81 10.62 18.87
CA ARG A 71 21.79 9.20 19.26
C ARG A 71 23.18 8.60 19.21
N HIS A 72 23.31 7.37 19.70
CA HIS A 72 24.57 6.64 19.68
C HIS A 72 25.05 6.34 18.25
N TYR A 73 24.13 6.27 17.28
CA TYR A 73 24.43 6.07 15.86
C TYR A 73 24.57 7.37 15.05
N SER A 74 24.33 8.55 15.63
CA SER A 74 24.37 9.79 14.86
C SER A 74 25.81 10.13 14.42
N VAL A 75 25.97 10.47 13.15
CA VAL A 75 27.24 10.97 12.58
C VAL A 75 27.31 12.50 12.64
N PRO A 76 28.51 13.10 12.67
CA PRO A 76 28.63 14.57 12.59
C PRO A 76 28.09 15.10 11.25
N MET A 77 27.50 16.30 11.25
CA MET A 77 27.02 16.96 10.02
C MET A 77 28.09 17.03 8.92
N SER A 78 29.37 17.17 9.30
CA SER A 78 30.50 17.17 8.36
C SER A 78 30.63 15.90 7.51
N ALA A 79 30.21 14.73 8.03
CA ALA A 79 30.17 13.49 7.26
C ALA A 79 29.14 13.58 6.13
N VAL A 80 27.96 14.12 6.43
CA VAL A 80 26.88 14.30 5.45
C VAL A 80 27.24 15.39 4.43
N GLN A 81 27.90 16.47 4.85
CA GLN A 81 28.45 17.49 3.96
C GLN A 81 29.49 16.90 3.00
N THR A 82 30.35 15.99 3.47
CA THR A 82 31.33 15.30 2.62
C THR A 82 30.63 14.43 1.58
N LEU A 83 29.59 13.69 1.97
CA LEU A 83 28.76 12.89 1.05
C LEU A 83 28.07 13.77 -0.01
N ALA A 84 27.47 14.89 0.41
CA ALA A 84 26.81 15.84 -0.48
C ALA A 84 27.80 16.53 -1.44
N GLY A 85 29.03 16.83 -0.99
CA GLY A 85 30.10 17.32 -1.84
C GLY A 85 30.46 16.31 -2.94
N ALA A 86 30.70 15.05 -2.56
CA ALA A 86 30.97 13.98 -3.52
C ALA A 86 29.83 13.77 -4.52
N ALA A 87 28.58 13.94 -4.10
CA ALA A 87 27.43 13.86 -4.99
C ALA A 87 27.43 14.97 -6.05
N ARG A 88 27.72 16.21 -5.64
CA ARG A 88 27.87 17.35 -6.57
C ARG A 88 29.04 17.16 -7.54
N ASP A 89 30.18 16.68 -7.04
CA ASP A 89 31.35 16.37 -7.87
C ASP A 89 31.04 15.31 -8.93
N ALA A 90 30.11 14.39 -8.62
CA ALA A 90 29.57 13.40 -9.56
C ALA A 90 28.42 13.94 -10.45
N GLY A 91 28.10 15.23 -10.38
CA GLY A 91 27.07 15.87 -11.20
C GLY A 91 25.63 15.63 -10.74
N MET A 92 25.43 15.28 -9.46
CA MET A 92 24.11 15.06 -8.87
C MET A 92 23.60 16.28 -8.08
N GLU A 93 22.33 16.61 -8.27
CA GLU A 93 21.59 17.51 -7.39
C GLU A 93 21.44 16.86 -6.00
N VAL A 94 21.70 17.62 -4.93
CA VAL A 94 21.52 17.14 -3.55
C VAL A 94 20.15 17.59 -3.04
N VAL A 95 19.34 16.62 -2.58
CA VAL A 95 18.00 16.85 -2.04
C VAL A 95 17.91 16.29 -0.61
N PRO A 96 17.87 17.15 0.42
CA PRO A 96 17.64 16.71 1.79
C PRO A 96 16.24 16.12 1.96
N LYS A 97 16.13 15.10 2.82
CA LYS A 97 14.87 14.49 3.22
C LYS A 97 14.74 14.42 4.75
N LEU A 98 13.61 14.88 5.26
CA LEU A 98 13.13 14.67 6.63
C LEU A 98 11.67 14.20 6.54
N ASN A 99 11.29 13.19 7.33
CA ASN A 99 9.93 12.64 7.25
C ASN A 99 9.02 13.22 8.34
N PHE A 100 7.95 13.90 7.93
CA PHE A 100 7.00 14.55 8.85
C PHE A 100 5.65 13.81 8.96
N SER A 101 5.57 12.55 8.51
CA SER A 101 4.39 11.69 8.67
C SER A 101 4.07 11.39 10.13
N LYS A 102 2.80 11.53 10.53
CA LYS A 102 2.34 11.09 11.85
C LYS A 102 1.79 9.68 11.75
N SER A 103 2.63 8.71 12.06
CA SER A 103 2.33 7.29 11.90
C SER A 103 2.03 6.63 13.25
N ALA A 104 1.33 5.50 13.28
CA ALA A 104 0.91 4.86 14.54
C ALA A 104 1.94 3.83 15.03
N ALA A 105 2.15 3.71 16.34
CA ALA A 105 2.91 2.61 16.94
C ALA A 105 2.11 1.28 16.93
N PRO A 106 2.75 0.09 17.01
CA PRO A 106 4.18 -0.17 17.20
C PRO A 106 4.96 -0.41 15.89
N ARG A 107 4.31 -0.37 14.74
CA ARG A 107 4.95 -0.49 13.43
C ARG A 107 4.66 0.82 12.73
N HIS A 108 5.66 1.48 12.17
CA HIS A 108 5.55 2.64 11.28
C HIS A 108 5.86 4.01 11.88
N ASP A 109 6.39 4.22 13.10
CA ASP A 109 6.64 5.60 13.59
C ASP A 109 7.75 6.37 12.83
N HIS A 110 7.37 6.93 11.67
CA HIS A 110 8.22 7.71 10.76
C HIS A 110 8.64 9.06 11.29
N ASN A 111 8.03 9.54 12.38
CA ASN A 111 8.35 10.84 12.97
C ASN A 111 9.04 10.70 14.34
N TYR A 112 9.23 9.47 14.85
CA TYR A 112 9.97 9.19 16.09
C TYR A 112 11.39 9.74 16.10
N TRP A 113 12.03 9.86 14.93
CA TRP A 113 13.35 10.46 14.82
C TRP A 113 13.38 11.87 15.42
N PHE A 114 12.28 12.60 15.37
CA PHE A 114 12.20 13.98 15.85
C PHE A 114 11.95 14.11 17.36
N ARG A 115 12.07 13.02 18.13
CA ARG A 115 11.87 13.04 19.59
C ARG A 115 12.92 13.93 20.31
N PRO A 116 12.48 14.77 21.28
CA PRO A 116 11.19 14.68 21.96
C PRO A 116 10.03 15.38 21.24
N HIS A 117 10.26 16.11 20.15
CA HIS A 117 9.25 16.94 19.45
C HIS A 117 8.22 16.15 18.62
N HIS A 118 8.20 14.81 18.67
CA HIS A 118 7.44 13.94 17.76
C HIS A 118 5.94 13.70 18.07
N GLU A 119 5.53 13.51 19.32
CA GLU A 119 4.17 13.06 19.73
C GLU A 119 3.25 14.27 20.06
N PRO A 120 1.92 14.19 19.79
CA PRO A 120 1.15 15.25 19.10
C PRO A 120 0.89 16.47 20.00
N PRO A 121 0.74 17.71 19.47
CA PRO A 121 0.07 18.08 18.22
C PRO A 121 0.95 18.75 17.16
N ASP A 122 0.48 18.73 15.91
CA ASP A 122 1.00 19.52 14.79
C ASP A 122 0.61 21.00 14.97
N ASP A 123 1.18 21.61 16.01
CA ASP A 123 0.89 22.96 16.43
C ASP A 123 1.98 23.94 15.93
N ALA A 124 1.85 25.21 16.33
CA ALA A 124 2.82 26.22 15.95
C ALA A 124 4.23 25.91 16.50
N THR A 125 4.33 25.25 17.64
CA THR A 125 5.61 24.87 18.26
C THR A 125 6.30 23.79 17.46
N TYR A 126 5.57 22.73 17.11
CA TYR A 126 6.07 21.66 16.24
C TYR A 126 6.58 22.23 14.91
N ARG A 127 5.76 23.08 14.26
CA ARG A 127 6.13 23.72 12.99
C ARG A 127 7.35 24.61 13.12
N ALA A 128 7.45 25.41 14.18
CA ALA A 128 8.62 26.26 14.42
C ALA A 128 9.90 25.41 14.53
N ARG A 129 9.87 24.34 15.32
CA ARG A 129 11.02 23.41 15.44
C ARG A 129 11.35 22.71 14.14
N ALA A 130 10.34 22.26 13.38
CA ALA A 130 10.56 21.63 12.08
C ALA A 130 11.27 22.59 11.11
N PHE A 131 10.84 23.86 11.05
CA PHE A 131 11.47 24.85 10.17
C PHE A 131 12.86 25.30 10.62
N GLU A 132 13.10 25.43 11.94
CA GLU A 132 14.44 25.66 12.49
C GLU A 132 15.42 24.55 12.05
N LEU A 133 14.99 23.29 12.10
CA LEU A 133 15.79 22.16 11.65
C LEU A 133 15.98 22.14 10.12
N ILE A 134 14.93 22.44 9.36
CA ILE A 134 15.01 22.59 7.89
C ILE A 134 16.02 23.69 7.52
N ASP A 135 16.06 24.80 8.26
CA ASP A 135 17.00 25.89 8.05
C ASP A 135 18.45 25.43 8.29
N GLU A 136 18.72 24.72 9.40
CA GLU A 136 20.04 24.13 9.68
C GLU A 136 20.47 23.15 8.58
N VAL A 137 19.57 22.27 8.13
CA VAL A 137 19.84 21.31 7.05
C VAL A 137 20.09 22.02 5.71
N ARG A 138 19.31 23.06 5.40
CA ARG A 138 19.51 23.86 4.18
C ARG A 138 20.87 24.55 4.19
N GLU A 139 21.27 25.14 5.31
CA GLU A 139 22.57 25.79 5.46
C GLU A 139 23.72 24.79 5.29
N ALA A 140 23.59 23.61 5.90
CA ALA A 140 24.62 22.58 5.83
C ALA A 140 24.74 21.93 4.44
N LEU A 141 23.61 21.59 3.82
CA LEU A 141 23.55 20.80 2.60
C LEU A 141 23.30 21.61 1.34
N GLN A 142 22.98 22.90 1.42
CA GLN A 142 22.79 23.82 0.28
C GLN A 142 22.04 23.19 -0.91
N PRO A 143 20.80 22.71 -0.72
CA PRO A 143 19.99 22.18 -1.81
C PRO A 143 19.76 23.23 -2.89
N GLU A 144 19.75 22.80 -4.16
CA GLU A 144 19.57 23.73 -5.28
C GLU A 144 18.10 24.16 -5.44
N LYS A 145 17.18 23.19 -5.38
CA LYS A 145 15.78 23.42 -5.79
C LYS A 145 14.75 22.71 -4.95
N ARG A 146 15.09 21.62 -4.26
CA ARG A 146 14.09 20.70 -3.71
C ARG A 146 14.38 20.31 -2.27
N PHE A 147 13.30 20.00 -1.56
CA PHE A 147 13.33 19.38 -0.24
C PHE A 147 12.25 18.30 -0.16
N PHE A 148 12.61 17.13 0.37
CA PHE A 148 11.70 15.99 0.47
C PHE A 148 11.12 15.91 1.89
N ILE A 149 9.80 16.03 2.03
CA ILE A 149 9.12 16.11 3.34
C ILE A 149 8.58 14.77 3.89
N GLY A 150 8.74 13.69 3.12
CA GLY A 150 8.24 12.36 3.45
C GLY A 150 6.74 12.29 3.21
N MET A 151 5.96 12.21 4.28
CA MET A 151 4.48 12.22 4.30
C MET A 151 3.83 10.91 3.83
N ASP A 152 4.60 9.82 3.70
CA ASP A 152 4.15 8.43 3.51
C ASP A 152 3.64 7.81 4.81
N GLU A 153 2.73 6.84 4.69
CA GLU A 153 2.29 5.99 5.80
C GLU A 153 1.81 6.80 7.03
N ASP A 154 1.23 7.98 6.80
CA ASP A 154 0.61 8.76 7.87
C ASP A 154 -0.65 8.03 8.33
N PHE A 155 -0.78 7.72 9.61
CA PHE A 155 -1.92 7.00 10.19
C PHE A 155 -2.74 7.87 11.15
N LEU A 156 -2.10 8.83 11.81
CA LEU A 156 -2.69 9.52 12.94
C LEU A 156 -3.47 10.79 12.55
N ARG A 157 -3.12 11.45 11.44
CA ARG A 157 -3.88 12.63 10.99
C ARG A 157 -5.21 12.22 10.33
N THR A 158 -6.21 13.09 10.42
CA THR A 158 -7.34 13.07 9.48
C THR A 158 -6.91 13.61 8.10
N PRO A 159 -7.70 13.41 7.02
CA PRO A 159 -7.48 14.06 5.73
C PRO A 159 -7.24 15.57 5.84
N GLU A 160 -8.10 16.27 6.57
CA GLU A 160 -8.03 17.73 6.74
C GLU A 160 -6.76 18.16 7.48
N GLN A 161 -6.37 17.42 8.52
CA GLN A 161 -5.14 17.67 9.26
C GLN A 161 -3.90 17.38 8.40
N TYR A 162 -3.93 16.34 7.58
CA TYR A 162 -2.85 15.99 6.67
C TYR A 162 -2.66 17.06 5.59
N VAL A 163 -3.75 17.47 4.93
CA VAL A 163 -3.76 18.58 3.96
C VAL A 163 -3.20 19.86 4.58
N ALA A 164 -3.66 20.23 5.79
CA ALA A 164 -3.16 21.40 6.49
C ALA A 164 -1.65 21.32 6.78
N ALA A 165 -1.15 20.15 7.19
CA ALA A 165 0.27 19.93 7.44
C ALA A 165 1.12 20.02 6.16
N VAL A 166 0.69 19.38 5.06
CA VAL A 166 1.34 19.46 3.75
C VAL A 166 1.40 20.90 3.26
N ASN A 167 0.28 21.63 3.33
CA ASN A 167 0.21 23.03 2.90
C ASN A 167 1.14 23.94 3.73
N ALA A 168 1.21 23.72 5.04
CA ALA A 168 2.12 24.48 5.91
C ALA A 168 3.59 24.22 5.55
N LEU A 169 3.98 22.95 5.40
CA LEU A 169 5.34 22.56 5.00
C LEU A 169 5.69 23.11 3.60
N HIS A 170 4.78 23.00 2.65
CA HIS A 170 4.95 23.51 1.30
C HIS A 170 5.15 25.03 1.27
N ALA A 171 4.28 25.78 1.95
CA ALA A 171 4.41 27.24 2.03
C ALA A 171 5.74 27.67 2.68
N GLY A 172 6.12 27.03 3.79
CA GLY A 172 7.39 27.36 4.45
C GLY A 172 8.63 26.96 3.63
N LEU A 173 8.55 25.92 2.80
CA LEU A 173 9.62 25.59 1.84
C LEU A 173 9.67 26.59 0.68
N ALA A 174 8.52 27.04 0.17
CA ALA A 174 8.44 28.04 -0.88
C ALA A 174 9.06 29.39 -0.46
N GLU A 175 8.83 29.83 0.79
CA GLU A 175 9.51 31.00 1.38
C GLU A 175 11.04 30.88 1.38
N ARG A 176 11.54 29.63 1.38
CA ARG A 176 12.96 29.28 1.37
C ARG A 176 13.47 29.00 -0.05
N GLY A 177 12.64 29.25 -1.07
CA GLY A 177 12.98 29.02 -2.48
C GLY A 177 13.07 27.54 -2.87
N LEU A 178 12.47 26.64 -2.09
CA LEU A 178 12.54 25.19 -2.30
C LEU A 178 11.18 24.64 -2.75
N GLN A 179 11.23 23.76 -3.75
CA GLN A 179 10.09 22.96 -4.19
C GLN A 179 9.91 21.74 -3.29
N THR A 180 8.66 21.41 -3.01
CA THR A 180 8.29 20.28 -2.16
C THR A 180 8.25 18.99 -2.96
N VAL A 181 8.86 17.95 -2.39
CA VAL A 181 8.75 16.56 -2.85
C VAL A 181 8.16 15.73 -1.71
N MET A 182 7.18 14.90 -2.00
CA MET A 182 6.57 14.01 -1.01
C MET A 182 6.29 12.63 -1.61
N TRP A 183 6.17 11.63 -0.75
CA TRP A 183 5.67 10.32 -1.17
C TRP A 183 4.18 10.38 -1.52
N ASN A 184 3.72 9.42 -2.30
CA ASN A 184 2.31 9.24 -2.64
C ASN A 184 1.94 7.76 -2.48
N ASP A 185 1.04 7.47 -1.53
CA ASP A 185 0.68 6.11 -1.13
C ASP A 185 -0.43 5.50 -2.00
N THR A 186 -1.00 6.25 -2.96
CA THR A 186 -2.29 5.92 -3.57
C THR A 186 -2.32 4.67 -4.46
N VAL A 187 -1.17 4.08 -4.76
CA VAL A 187 -1.09 2.77 -5.46
C VAL A 187 -1.33 1.59 -4.53
N HIS A 188 -1.30 1.79 -3.21
CA HIS A 188 -1.61 0.77 -2.21
C HIS A 188 -3.10 0.72 -1.92
N LEU A 189 -3.67 -0.49 -1.85
CA LEU A 189 -5.07 -0.74 -1.50
C LEU A 189 -5.19 -1.95 -0.57
N SER A 190 -4.21 -2.12 0.32
CA SER A 190 -4.32 -3.09 1.41
C SER A 190 -5.12 -2.49 2.56
N ALA A 191 -5.83 -3.32 3.33
CA ALA A 191 -6.58 -2.91 4.52
C ALA A 191 -5.78 -1.98 5.44
N GLY A 192 -4.49 -2.27 5.60
CA GLY A 192 -3.56 -1.46 6.39
C GLY A 192 -3.29 -0.07 5.81
N MET A 193 -3.34 0.15 4.50
CA MET A 193 -2.89 1.41 3.88
C MET A 193 -3.99 2.42 3.56
N PHE A 194 -5.27 2.06 3.70
CA PHE A 194 -6.36 2.92 3.23
C PHE A 194 -6.43 4.29 3.90
N ALA A 195 -6.14 4.37 5.20
CA ALA A 195 -6.09 5.65 5.90
C ALA A 195 -5.03 6.58 5.30
N CYS A 196 -3.87 6.03 4.90
CA CYS A 196 -2.79 6.77 4.25
C CYS A 196 -3.21 7.22 2.85
N VAL A 197 -3.81 6.32 2.08
CA VAL A 197 -4.30 6.56 0.71
C VAL A 197 -5.34 7.66 0.68
N GLU A 198 -6.32 7.62 1.58
CA GLU A 198 -7.37 8.64 1.70
C GLU A 198 -6.78 10.03 1.95
N LYS A 199 -5.79 10.12 2.84
CA LYS A 199 -5.05 11.36 3.11
C LYS A 199 -4.28 11.86 1.90
N THR A 200 -3.57 10.97 1.21
CA THR A 200 -2.84 11.35 -0.01
C THR A 200 -3.80 11.82 -1.10
N LEU A 201 -4.96 11.18 -1.28
CA LEU A 201 -5.98 11.63 -2.25
C LEU A 201 -6.51 13.02 -1.92
N ALA A 202 -6.81 13.30 -0.65
CA ALA A 202 -7.20 14.64 -0.22
C ALA A 202 -6.10 15.68 -0.52
N ALA A 203 -4.83 15.35 -0.25
CA ALA A 203 -3.71 16.23 -0.60
C ALA A 203 -3.56 16.45 -2.11
N GLU A 204 -3.79 15.45 -2.95
CA GLU A 204 -3.77 15.65 -4.41
C GLU A 204 -4.85 16.61 -4.90
N ASP A 205 -6.00 16.63 -4.25
CA ASP A 205 -7.16 17.43 -4.64
C ASP A 205 -7.11 18.85 -4.05
N GLU A 206 -6.51 19.02 -2.87
CA GLU A 206 -6.55 20.25 -2.09
C GLU A 206 -5.21 20.98 -1.95
N CYS A 207 -4.06 20.32 -2.16
CA CYS A 207 -2.74 20.95 -2.07
C CYS A 207 -2.29 21.57 -3.41
N PRO A 208 -1.33 22.51 -3.39
CA PRO A 208 -0.76 23.09 -4.60
C PRO A 208 -0.21 22.06 -5.59
N GLY A 209 -0.58 22.20 -6.87
CA GLY A 209 -0.23 21.24 -7.93
C GLY A 209 1.24 21.23 -8.37
N ASP A 210 2.09 22.11 -7.83
CA ASP A 210 3.54 22.13 -8.06
C ASP A 210 4.31 21.24 -7.08
N ILE A 211 3.64 20.62 -6.10
CA ILE A 211 4.21 19.57 -5.26
C ILE A 211 4.52 18.35 -6.13
N THR A 212 5.74 17.82 -6.00
CA THR A 212 6.14 16.58 -6.67
C THR A 212 5.71 15.37 -5.84
N HIS A 213 4.84 14.54 -6.41
CA HIS A 213 4.40 13.28 -5.83
C HIS A 213 5.27 12.11 -6.32
N VAL A 214 5.89 11.39 -5.39
CA VAL A 214 6.68 10.19 -5.67
C VAL A 214 5.83 8.95 -5.34
N VAL A 215 5.26 8.35 -6.37
CA VAL A 215 4.49 7.09 -6.25
C VAL A 215 5.47 5.95 -6.01
N TRP A 216 5.27 5.16 -4.97
CA TRP A 216 6.16 4.03 -4.64
C TRP A 216 5.42 2.70 -4.70
N ASP A 217 6.03 1.70 -5.34
CA ASP A 217 5.55 0.32 -5.32
C ASP A 217 6.73 -0.60 -5.66
N TYR A 218 7.09 -1.47 -4.73
CA TYR A 218 8.25 -2.35 -4.87
C TYR A 218 7.90 -3.70 -5.50
N THR A 219 6.65 -3.90 -5.92
CA THR A 219 6.15 -5.11 -6.57
C THR A 219 6.14 -4.96 -8.11
N PRO A 220 5.96 -6.07 -8.86
CA PRO A 220 5.79 -5.99 -10.31
C PRO A 220 4.66 -5.03 -10.70
N LEU A 221 4.83 -4.28 -11.80
CA LEU A 221 3.88 -3.25 -12.21
C LEU A 221 2.48 -3.83 -12.44
N LYS A 222 1.52 -3.41 -11.61
CA LYS A 222 0.11 -3.81 -11.73
C LYS A 222 -0.64 -2.86 -12.67
N PRO A 223 -1.64 -3.32 -13.45
CA PRO A 223 -2.47 -2.48 -14.31
C PRO A 223 -3.13 -1.32 -13.56
N ARG A 224 -3.55 -1.55 -12.32
CA ARG A 224 -4.14 -0.51 -11.46
C ARG A 224 -3.13 0.55 -11.06
N ALA A 225 -1.93 0.16 -10.65
CA ALA A 225 -0.86 1.10 -10.35
C ALA A 225 -0.47 1.92 -11.60
N ALA A 226 -0.43 1.27 -12.77
CA ALA A 226 -0.23 1.95 -14.04
C ALA A 226 -1.34 2.97 -14.35
N GLN A 227 -2.60 2.62 -14.09
CA GLN A 227 -3.72 3.54 -14.25
C GLN A 227 -3.63 4.72 -13.28
N ARG A 228 -3.30 4.46 -12.02
CA ARG A 228 -3.14 5.49 -10.99
C ARG A 228 -2.11 6.55 -11.37
N VAL A 229 -0.97 6.13 -11.93
CA VAL A 229 0.04 7.05 -12.47
C VAL A 229 -0.53 7.90 -13.62
N ARG A 230 -1.34 7.32 -14.52
CA ARG A 230 -2.00 8.09 -15.58
C ARG A 230 -2.97 9.11 -15.02
N ASP A 231 -3.73 8.75 -14.00
CA ASP A 231 -4.71 9.63 -13.36
C ASP A 231 -4.03 10.84 -12.70
N LEU A 232 -2.91 10.62 -11.99
CA LEU A 232 -2.08 11.70 -11.43
C LEU A 232 -1.60 12.68 -12.51
N ARG A 233 -1.13 12.14 -13.63
CA ARG A 233 -0.69 12.95 -14.78
C ARG A 233 -1.85 13.66 -15.47
N ALA A 234 -3.03 13.06 -15.53
CA ALA A 234 -4.25 13.69 -16.04
C ALA A 234 -4.74 14.84 -15.15
N LYS A 235 -4.54 14.73 -13.81
CA LYS A 235 -4.74 15.84 -12.86
C LYS A 235 -3.72 16.98 -13.03
N GLY A 236 -2.66 16.77 -13.80
CA GLY A 236 -1.60 17.76 -14.02
C GLY A 236 -0.52 17.80 -12.94
N LEU A 237 -0.54 16.85 -11.99
CA LEU A 237 0.42 16.79 -10.89
C LEU A 237 1.81 16.35 -11.38
N GLU A 238 2.86 16.93 -10.81
CA GLU A 238 4.21 16.45 -11.04
C GLU A 238 4.39 15.08 -10.38
N THR A 239 4.76 14.05 -11.16
CA THR A 239 4.78 12.67 -10.67
C THR A 239 6.10 11.99 -11.00
N TRP A 240 6.74 11.43 -9.98
CA TRP A 240 7.88 10.52 -10.07
C TRP A 240 7.48 9.12 -9.58
N ILE A 241 8.30 8.12 -9.89
CA ILE A 241 8.04 6.72 -9.52
C ILE A 241 9.24 6.15 -8.75
N ALA A 242 8.99 5.42 -7.66
CA ALA A 242 9.97 4.65 -6.92
C ALA A 242 9.66 3.14 -7.04
N PRO A 243 10.27 2.44 -8.01
CA PRO A 243 10.01 1.02 -8.23
C PRO A 243 10.85 0.12 -7.31
N GLY A 244 10.59 -1.19 -7.39
CA GLY A 244 11.36 -2.22 -6.69
C GLY A 244 12.79 -2.42 -7.20
N ARG A 245 13.37 -3.57 -6.85
CA ARG A 245 14.80 -3.86 -7.04
C ARG A 245 15.10 -4.85 -8.18
N ARG A 246 14.08 -5.36 -8.87
CA ARG A 246 14.24 -6.28 -10.00
C ARG A 246 14.31 -5.48 -11.29
N ALA A 247 15.36 -5.69 -12.09
CA ALA A 247 15.57 -4.95 -13.33
C ALA A 247 14.36 -5.02 -14.29
N GLU A 248 13.70 -6.18 -14.39
CA GLU A 248 12.51 -6.37 -15.21
C GLU A 248 11.32 -5.51 -14.74
N ASP A 249 11.06 -5.46 -13.43
CA ASP A 249 9.97 -4.66 -12.87
C ASP A 249 10.28 -3.16 -13.03
N VAL A 250 11.52 -2.75 -12.76
CA VAL A 250 11.99 -1.37 -12.94
C VAL A 250 11.86 -0.91 -14.39
N ASP A 251 12.14 -1.79 -15.36
CA ASP A 251 12.00 -1.50 -16.78
C ASP A 251 10.54 -1.26 -17.18
N GLN A 252 9.60 -2.06 -16.64
CA GLN A 252 8.16 -1.83 -16.85
C GLN A 252 7.71 -0.48 -16.28
N TRP A 253 8.12 -0.16 -15.06
CA TRP A 253 7.86 1.14 -14.43
C TRP A 253 8.46 2.32 -15.20
N LYS A 254 9.66 2.16 -15.76
CA LYS A 254 10.30 3.17 -16.61
C LYS A 254 9.52 3.41 -17.89
N ARG A 255 9.08 2.34 -18.58
CA ARG A 255 8.26 2.48 -19.79
C ARG A 255 6.95 3.20 -19.48
N LEU A 256 6.33 2.90 -18.34
CA LEU A 256 5.16 3.64 -17.87
C LEU A 256 5.49 5.12 -17.67
N ALA A 257 6.57 5.44 -16.95
CA ALA A 257 6.99 6.81 -16.69
C ALA A 257 7.17 7.62 -17.99
N LEU A 258 7.81 7.02 -19.00
CA LEU A 258 8.00 7.65 -20.32
C LEU A 258 6.67 7.82 -21.07
N GLN A 259 5.77 6.83 -21.01
CA GLN A 259 4.44 6.88 -21.64
C GLN A 259 3.52 7.93 -21.02
N THR A 260 3.64 8.20 -19.72
CA THR A 260 2.79 9.15 -18.99
C THR A 260 3.43 10.53 -18.82
N GLY A 261 4.69 10.69 -19.25
CA GLY A 261 5.44 11.93 -19.11
C GLY A 261 5.88 12.23 -17.66
N CYS A 262 5.92 11.21 -16.78
CA CYS A 262 6.58 11.32 -15.48
C CYS A 262 8.06 11.71 -15.69
N ARG A 263 8.54 12.70 -14.94
CA ARG A 263 9.89 13.24 -15.19
C ARG A 263 10.98 12.52 -14.41
N GLY A 264 10.63 11.81 -13.34
CA GLY A 264 11.60 11.24 -12.41
C GLY A 264 11.34 9.80 -12.01
N MET A 265 12.42 9.11 -11.70
CA MET A 265 12.42 7.82 -11.03
C MET A 265 13.40 7.83 -9.86
N VAL A 266 13.02 7.18 -8.75
CA VAL A 266 13.79 7.12 -7.52
C VAL A 266 14.15 5.67 -7.20
N MET A 267 15.43 5.34 -7.22
CA MET A 267 15.93 4.06 -6.70
C MET A 267 16.00 4.14 -5.18
N THR A 268 15.36 3.20 -4.49
CA THR A 268 15.37 3.09 -3.02
C THR A 268 16.02 1.79 -2.58
N ALA A 269 16.81 1.85 -1.50
CA ALA A 269 17.35 0.68 -0.84
C ALA A 269 17.23 0.85 0.68
N TRP A 270 16.11 0.37 1.23
CA TRP A 270 15.77 0.40 2.65
C TRP A 270 16.66 -0.55 3.48
N SER A 271 17.94 -0.22 3.62
CA SER A 271 18.92 -0.92 4.48
C SER A 271 19.97 0.05 5.06
N PRO A 272 20.58 -0.25 6.23
CA PRO A 272 21.62 0.62 6.79
C PRO A 272 22.85 0.67 5.90
N VAL A 273 23.36 1.87 5.61
CA VAL A 273 24.61 2.06 4.86
C VAL A 273 25.79 1.75 5.77
N SER A 274 26.28 0.52 5.66
CA SER A 274 27.36 -0.05 6.47
C SER A 274 28.19 -1.04 5.65
N GLU A 275 29.41 -1.34 6.11
CA GLU A 275 30.26 -2.35 5.46
C GLU A 275 29.54 -3.69 5.24
N GLN A 276 28.69 -4.12 6.18
CA GLN A 276 27.93 -5.36 6.07
C GLN A 276 26.97 -5.37 4.86
N ASN A 277 26.36 -4.22 4.54
CA ASN A 277 25.43 -4.07 3.44
C ASN A 277 26.08 -3.51 2.17
N ARG A 278 27.38 -3.15 2.21
CA ARG A 278 28.14 -2.55 1.10
C ARG A 278 27.91 -3.27 -0.22
N ARG A 279 28.11 -4.59 -0.24
CA ARG A 279 27.94 -5.41 -1.45
C ARG A 279 26.53 -5.30 -2.04
N ARG A 280 25.50 -5.27 -1.19
CA ARG A 280 24.10 -5.20 -1.61
C ARG A 280 23.79 -3.89 -2.35
N PHE A 281 24.31 -2.76 -1.89
CA PHE A 281 24.10 -1.48 -2.58
C PHE A 281 24.81 -1.42 -3.92
N LEU A 282 26.10 -1.78 -3.94
CA LEU A 282 26.90 -1.74 -5.17
C LEU A 282 26.35 -2.72 -6.23
N GLN A 283 25.93 -3.91 -5.82
CA GLN A 283 25.30 -4.89 -6.71
C GLN A 283 23.96 -4.39 -7.26
N LEU A 284 23.13 -3.74 -6.44
CA LEU A 284 21.87 -3.15 -6.91
C LEU A 284 22.11 -2.09 -7.99
N ILE A 285 23.10 -1.22 -7.80
CA ILE A 285 23.44 -0.16 -8.76
C ILE A 285 24.00 -0.76 -10.04
N ASP A 286 24.87 -1.76 -9.95
CA ASP A 286 25.44 -2.46 -11.11
C ASP A 286 24.36 -3.16 -11.94
N GLU A 287 23.47 -3.92 -11.29
CA GLU A 287 22.44 -4.72 -11.95
C GLU A 287 21.30 -3.87 -12.53
N VAL A 288 20.91 -2.79 -11.84
CA VAL A 288 19.66 -2.05 -12.13
C VAL A 288 19.92 -0.61 -12.58
N GLY A 289 21.04 0.00 -12.22
CA GLY A 289 21.32 1.42 -12.49
C GLY A 289 21.25 1.77 -13.98
N SER A 290 21.72 0.87 -14.85
CA SER A 290 21.64 1.06 -16.30
C SER A 290 20.20 1.14 -16.82
N VAL A 291 19.22 0.55 -16.13
CA VAL A 291 17.80 0.65 -16.50
C VAL A 291 17.35 2.11 -16.40
N TYR A 292 17.75 2.83 -15.35
CA TYR A 292 17.39 4.24 -15.14
C TYR A 292 17.99 5.17 -16.18
N SER A 293 19.25 4.93 -16.56
CA SER A 293 20.03 5.85 -17.39
C SER A 293 20.00 5.56 -18.89
N ARG A 294 19.81 4.30 -19.31
CA ARG A 294 19.78 3.96 -20.74
C ARG A 294 18.59 4.64 -21.45
N PRO A 295 18.75 5.19 -22.67
CA PRO A 295 17.61 5.58 -23.47
C PRO A 295 16.79 4.37 -23.94
N GLU A 296 15.47 4.52 -24.06
CA GLU A 296 14.60 3.51 -24.68
C GLU A 296 14.71 3.52 -26.21
N ALA A 297 14.51 2.34 -26.83
CA ALA A 297 14.45 2.20 -28.27
C ALA A 297 13.20 2.88 -28.86
N SER A 298 13.23 3.22 -30.15
CA SER A 298 12.08 3.80 -30.85
C SER A 298 10.92 2.80 -30.91
N GLY A 299 9.71 3.23 -30.52
CA GLY A 299 8.53 2.36 -30.46
C GLY A 299 8.42 1.66 -29.10
N LEU A 300 8.07 2.43 -28.07
CA LEU A 300 7.83 1.90 -26.72
C LEU A 300 6.80 0.77 -26.76
N GLU A 301 7.21 -0.45 -26.41
CA GLU A 301 6.24 -1.50 -26.09
C GLU A 301 5.33 -1.00 -24.95
N PRO A 302 4.03 -1.34 -24.95
CA PRO A 302 3.15 -1.03 -23.83
C PRO A 302 3.78 -1.47 -22.52
N ALA A 303 3.79 -0.60 -21.50
CA ALA A 303 4.33 -0.94 -20.18
C ALA A 303 3.60 -2.15 -19.56
N VAL A 304 2.36 -2.39 -20.00
CA VAL A 304 1.54 -3.55 -19.65
C VAL A 304 1.06 -4.21 -20.96
N ARG A 305 1.36 -5.50 -21.17
CA ARG A 305 0.85 -6.26 -22.32
C ARG A 305 -0.66 -6.51 -22.16
N GLY A 306 -1.45 -5.63 -22.76
CA GLY A 306 -2.91 -5.72 -22.83
C GLY A 306 -3.61 -5.19 -21.57
N ALA A 307 -4.72 -4.48 -21.77
CA ALA A 307 -5.63 -3.98 -20.74
C ALA A 307 -6.43 -5.10 -20.03
N GLY A 308 -5.82 -6.26 -19.81
CA GLY A 308 -6.34 -7.27 -18.90
C GLY A 308 -5.83 -6.95 -17.50
N LYS A 309 -6.69 -7.08 -16.49
CA LYS A 309 -6.38 -6.93 -15.05
C LYS A 309 -5.42 -8.02 -14.54
N ARG A 310 -4.25 -8.22 -15.18
CA ARG A 310 -3.25 -9.19 -14.71
C ARG A 310 -2.53 -8.62 -13.50
N GLY A 311 -2.70 -9.29 -12.38
CA GLY A 311 -2.37 -8.79 -11.03
C GLY A 311 -3.51 -9.07 -10.05
N VAL A 312 -4.71 -9.33 -10.58
CA VAL A 312 -5.90 -9.85 -9.88
C VAL A 312 -6.04 -11.33 -10.23
N HIS A 313 -6.33 -12.19 -9.25
CA HIS A 313 -6.65 -13.58 -9.52
C HIS A 313 -8.03 -13.67 -10.17
N VAL A 314 -8.10 -14.13 -11.43
CA VAL A 314 -9.36 -14.20 -12.17
C VAL A 314 -9.88 -15.64 -12.22
N SER A 315 -11.00 -15.89 -11.55
CA SER A 315 -11.79 -17.10 -11.71
C SER A 315 -12.90 -16.83 -12.73
N ARG A 316 -12.99 -17.62 -13.79
CA ARG A 316 -14.12 -17.58 -14.73
C ARG A 316 -15.03 -18.75 -14.44
N VAL A 317 -16.25 -18.47 -14.01
CA VAL A 317 -17.22 -19.50 -13.63
C VAL A 317 -18.32 -19.60 -14.68
N GLN A 318 -18.74 -20.84 -14.96
CA GLN A 318 -19.97 -21.11 -15.68
C GLN A 318 -21.00 -21.57 -14.66
N MET A 319 -21.76 -20.62 -14.12
CA MET A 319 -22.81 -20.92 -13.16
C MET A 319 -24.12 -21.26 -13.87
N THR A 320 -24.78 -22.30 -13.36
CA THR A 320 -26.21 -22.51 -13.59
C THR A 320 -26.96 -21.96 -12.38
N PRO A 321 -28.13 -21.32 -12.54
CA PRO A 321 -28.89 -20.89 -11.37
C PRO A 321 -29.13 -22.09 -10.42
N GLY A 322 -28.53 -22.08 -9.22
CA GLY A 322 -28.70 -23.10 -8.15
C GLY A 322 -29.91 -22.81 -7.26
N PRO A 323 -30.50 -23.78 -6.54
CA PRO A 323 -31.86 -23.75 -5.95
C PRO A 323 -32.21 -22.46 -5.17
N ALA A 324 -33.52 -22.18 -5.03
CA ALA A 324 -33.95 -21.01 -4.30
C ALA A 324 -33.50 -21.13 -2.84
N VAL A 325 -33.08 -20.03 -2.23
CA VAL A 325 -32.70 -20.04 -0.82
C VAL A 325 -33.95 -20.28 0.02
N GLU A 326 -34.00 -21.44 0.68
CA GLU A 326 -35.04 -21.80 1.67
C GLU A 326 -34.62 -21.46 3.11
N ASP A 327 -33.36 -21.03 3.28
CA ASP A 327 -32.77 -20.65 4.56
C ASP A 327 -33.43 -19.41 5.15
N GLN A 328 -33.31 -19.26 6.47
CA GLN A 328 -33.67 -18.03 7.14
C GLN A 328 -32.69 -16.90 6.75
N ILE A 329 -33.25 -15.75 6.38
CA ILE A 329 -32.46 -14.58 5.96
C ILE A 329 -31.97 -13.80 7.19
N LEU A 330 -30.76 -14.12 7.65
CA LEU A 330 -30.16 -13.51 8.85
C LEU A 330 -29.13 -12.40 8.57
N ALA A 331 -28.61 -12.34 7.34
CA ALA A 331 -27.59 -11.38 6.91
C ALA A 331 -27.93 -10.75 5.54
N PRO A 332 -29.00 -9.92 5.47
CA PRO A 332 -29.52 -9.39 4.23
C PRO A 332 -28.69 -8.24 3.64
N ASN A 333 -28.26 -8.38 2.39
CA ASN A 333 -27.70 -7.32 1.56
C ASN A 333 -28.59 -7.15 0.31
N ARG A 334 -29.14 -5.97 0.05
CA ARG A 334 -29.96 -5.71 -1.16
C ARG A 334 -29.16 -5.06 -2.26
N LEU A 335 -29.08 -5.69 -3.44
CA LEU A 335 -28.45 -5.09 -4.61
C LEU A 335 -29.31 -3.96 -5.18
N GLY A 336 -28.69 -2.80 -5.33
CA GLY A 336 -29.24 -1.62 -5.97
C GLY A 336 -28.72 -1.45 -7.40
N LYS A 337 -28.80 -0.21 -7.88
CA LYS A 337 -28.34 0.16 -9.23
C LYS A 337 -26.81 0.23 -9.28
N PRO A 338 -26.21 0.06 -10.48
CA PRO A 338 -24.79 0.31 -10.66
C PRO A 338 -24.43 1.78 -10.42
N LEU A 339 -23.33 2.00 -9.70
CA LEU A 339 -22.71 3.31 -9.50
C LEU A 339 -22.15 3.81 -10.83
N GLN A 340 -22.64 4.95 -11.32
CA GLN A 340 -22.31 5.44 -12.66
C GLN A 340 -20.90 6.01 -12.77
N GLU A 341 -20.44 6.72 -11.74
CA GLU A 341 -19.14 7.38 -11.69
C GLU A 341 -18.41 6.94 -10.40
N PRO A 342 -17.84 5.73 -10.39
CA PRO A 342 -17.16 5.23 -9.19
C PRO A 342 -15.92 6.09 -8.88
N PRO A 343 -15.81 6.66 -7.66
CA PRO A 343 -14.58 7.30 -7.22
C PRO A 343 -13.46 6.27 -7.07
N TYR A 344 -12.21 6.73 -6.95
CA TYR A 344 -11.05 5.84 -6.81
C TYR A 344 -11.17 4.94 -5.56
N LEU A 345 -11.49 5.53 -4.41
CA LEU A 345 -11.90 4.79 -3.21
C LEU A 345 -13.42 4.61 -3.25
N LEU A 346 -13.86 3.38 -3.51
CA LEU A 346 -15.28 3.09 -3.63
C LEU A 346 -16.02 3.33 -2.30
N PRO A 347 -17.25 3.88 -2.34
CA PRO A 347 -18.03 4.21 -1.14
C PRO A 347 -18.51 2.94 -0.39
N PRO A 348 -19.02 3.04 0.86
CA PRO A 348 -19.29 1.87 1.71
C PRO A 348 -20.41 1.01 1.17
N ASP A 349 -21.31 1.66 0.45
CA ASP A 349 -22.55 1.16 -0.10
C ASP A 349 -22.33 0.43 -1.41
N VAL A 350 -21.11 0.07 -1.79
CA VAL A 350 -20.90 -0.93 -2.85
C VAL A 350 -20.49 -2.30 -2.31
N TYR A 351 -20.25 -2.42 -1.00
CA TYR A 351 -19.74 -3.64 -0.38
C TYR A 351 -20.84 -4.43 0.32
N LEU A 352 -20.73 -5.76 0.31
CA LEU A 352 -21.58 -6.61 1.13
C LEU A 352 -21.16 -6.44 2.60
N ARG A 353 -22.04 -5.88 3.42
CA ARG A 353 -21.72 -5.44 4.80
C ARG A 353 -22.31 -6.34 5.88
N THR A 354 -23.45 -6.97 5.65
CA THR A 354 -24.07 -7.80 6.70
C THR A 354 -23.69 -9.26 6.52
N TRP A 355 -23.16 -9.87 7.58
CA TRP A 355 -22.68 -11.24 7.60
C TRP A 355 -23.05 -11.95 8.89
N MET A 356 -23.29 -13.26 8.81
CA MET A 356 -23.27 -14.16 9.96
C MET A 356 -21.92 -14.87 10.00
N LEU A 357 -21.22 -14.76 11.13
CA LEU A 357 -19.88 -15.30 11.33
C LEU A 357 -19.89 -16.50 12.28
N LEU A 358 -19.04 -17.48 11.97
CA LEU A 358 -18.76 -18.64 12.79
C LEU A 358 -17.24 -18.87 12.83
N ALA A 359 -16.61 -18.43 13.90
CA ALA A 359 -15.17 -18.47 14.14
C ALA A 359 -14.85 -18.30 15.65
N PRO A 360 -13.58 -18.48 16.09
CA PRO A 360 -12.48 -19.09 15.36
C PRO A 360 -12.46 -20.62 15.49
N MET A 361 -12.22 -21.31 14.39
CA MET A 361 -11.97 -22.75 14.36
C MET A 361 -10.45 -22.98 14.26
N PRO A 362 -9.75 -23.27 15.37
CA PRO A 362 -8.30 -23.38 15.37
C PRO A 362 -7.83 -24.62 14.60
N PHE A 363 -6.63 -24.56 14.05
CA PHE A 363 -5.97 -25.71 13.44
C PHE A 363 -4.48 -25.75 13.76
N GLU A 364 -3.91 -26.96 13.75
CA GLU A 364 -2.48 -27.15 14.00
C GLU A 364 -1.74 -27.15 12.66
N ARG A 365 -0.75 -26.27 12.51
CA ARG A 365 0.00 -26.10 11.25
C ARG A 365 0.65 -27.41 10.78
N GLU A 366 1.07 -28.27 11.70
CA GLU A 366 1.77 -29.53 11.42
C GLU A 366 0.86 -30.55 10.70
N GLN A 367 -0.46 -30.37 10.75
CA GLN A 367 -1.43 -31.25 10.08
C GLN A 367 -1.47 -31.04 8.57
N TYR A 368 -1.04 -29.86 8.08
CA TYR A 368 -1.20 -29.48 6.68
C TYR A 368 0.15 -29.30 5.99
N ALA A 369 0.28 -29.89 4.81
CA ALA A 369 1.48 -29.80 3.98
C ALA A 369 1.51 -28.52 3.12
N GLY A 370 2.69 -28.17 2.61
CA GLY A 370 2.93 -27.00 1.76
C GLY A 370 3.93 -26.02 2.37
N GLU A 371 4.40 -25.04 1.59
CA GLU A 371 5.32 -24.00 2.10
C GLU A 371 4.66 -23.13 3.18
N GLU A 372 3.35 -22.90 3.05
CA GLU A 372 2.56 -22.04 3.94
C GLU A 372 1.31 -22.77 4.44
N HIS A 373 1.32 -24.11 4.44
CA HIS A 373 0.25 -24.96 4.97
C HIS A 373 -1.10 -24.78 4.25
N GLN A 374 -1.07 -24.44 2.95
CA GLN A 374 -2.26 -24.11 2.15
C GLN A 374 -3.30 -25.22 2.00
N ALA A 375 -2.95 -26.48 2.29
CA ALA A 375 -3.89 -27.61 2.20
C ALA A 375 -5.09 -27.50 3.16
N VAL A 376 -5.01 -26.69 4.21
CA VAL A 376 -6.12 -26.42 5.15
C VAL A 376 -7.36 -25.86 4.46
N ILE A 377 -7.20 -25.17 3.32
CA ILE A 377 -8.32 -24.59 2.59
C ILE A 377 -9.30 -25.66 2.10
N ASP A 378 -8.81 -26.87 1.84
CA ASP A 378 -9.59 -28.00 1.31
C ASP A 378 -10.09 -28.95 2.39
N ASP A 379 -9.71 -28.73 3.65
CA ASP A 379 -10.24 -29.48 4.77
C ASP A 379 -11.68 -29.04 5.06
N ALA A 380 -12.64 -29.86 4.68
CA ALA A 380 -14.06 -29.65 4.95
C ALA A 380 -14.50 -30.15 6.33
N GLY A 381 -13.59 -30.71 7.14
CA GLY A 381 -13.88 -31.32 8.44
C GLY A 381 -14.23 -30.32 9.55
N PHE A 382 -14.12 -29.02 9.29
CA PHE A 382 -14.48 -27.97 10.23
C PHE A 382 -16.00 -27.81 10.46
N VAL A 383 -16.83 -28.27 9.51
CA VAL A 383 -18.30 -28.22 9.59
C VAL A 383 -18.92 -29.53 9.09
N GLU A 384 -20.02 -29.97 9.70
CA GLU A 384 -20.77 -31.13 9.23
C GLU A 384 -21.71 -30.76 8.07
N GLY A 385 -21.99 -31.70 7.16
CA GLY A 385 -22.91 -31.49 6.03
C GLY A 385 -22.29 -30.82 4.80
N GLY A 386 -21.07 -30.31 4.91
CA GLY A 386 -20.32 -29.68 3.81
C GLY A 386 -20.44 -28.16 3.76
N GLU A 387 -19.36 -27.52 3.33
CA GLU A 387 -19.20 -26.06 3.39
C GLU A 387 -20.18 -25.31 2.47
N ALA A 388 -20.49 -25.89 1.31
CA ALA A 388 -21.40 -25.30 0.31
C ALA A 388 -22.84 -25.16 0.81
N ASP A 389 -23.26 -26.08 1.69
CA ASP A 389 -24.62 -26.20 2.19
C ASP A 389 -24.77 -25.59 3.59
N LEU A 390 -23.71 -24.98 4.13
CA LEU A 390 -23.73 -24.36 5.46
C LEU A 390 -24.86 -23.32 5.55
N VAL A 391 -25.62 -23.39 6.65
CA VAL A 391 -26.74 -22.48 6.96
C VAL A 391 -26.41 -21.76 8.27
N ALA A 392 -26.63 -20.44 8.29
CA ALA A 392 -26.44 -19.66 9.50
C ALA A 392 -27.52 -19.97 10.54
N GLY A 393 -27.11 -20.19 11.79
CA GLY A 393 -28.01 -20.18 12.94
C GLY A 393 -28.33 -18.76 13.39
N GLU A 394 -29.42 -18.59 14.13
CA GLU A 394 -29.79 -17.31 14.75
C GLU A 394 -28.64 -16.73 15.59
N PRO A 395 -28.48 -15.39 15.65
CA PRO A 395 -27.49 -14.75 16.51
C PRO A 395 -27.48 -15.31 17.95
N GLY A 396 -26.30 -15.75 18.40
CA GLY A 396 -26.13 -16.31 19.75
C GLY A 396 -26.43 -17.80 19.88
N THR A 397 -26.80 -18.49 18.80
CA THR A 397 -26.96 -19.95 18.80
C THR A 397 -25.63 -20.66 18.55
N ASP A 398 -25.47 -21.83 19.17
CA ASP A 398 -24.25 -22.62 19.06
C ASP A 398 -24.34 -23.65 17.92
N ALA A 399 -23.24 -23.79 17.18
CA ALA A 399 -23.02 -24.80 16.17
C ALA A 399 -21.52 -25.15 16.10
N PHE A 400 -21.19 -26.43 15.95
CA PHE A 400 -19.79 -26.90 15.83
C PHE A 400 -18.87 -26.45 16.98
N GLY A 401 -19.43 -26.30 18.19
CA GLY A 401 -18.68 -25.84 19.38
C GLY A 401 -18.38 -24.33 19.40
N LEU A 402 -18.96 -23.55 18.49
CA LEU A 402 -18.83 -22.10 18.38
C LEU A 402 -20.21 -21.43 18.37
N THR A 403 -20.24 -20.12 18.54
CA THR A 403 -21.48 -19.32 18.55
C THR A 403 -21.58 -18.44 17.31
N TRP A 404 -22.73 -18.47 16.64
CA TRP A 404 -23.04 -17.58 15.53
C TRP A 404 -23.09 -16.12 15.98
N ARG A 405 -22.36 -15.25 15.27
CA ARG A 405 -22.33 -13.80 15.55
C ARG A 405 -22.68 -12.99 14.30
N PRO A 406 -23.63 -12.05 14.39
CA PRO A 406 -23.82 -11.09 13.31
C PRO A 406 -22.63 -10.14 13.27
N PHE A 407 -22.23 -9.76 12.07
CA PHE A 407 -21.22 -8.75 11.84
C PHE A 407 -21.70 -7.78 10.78
N MET A 408 -21.48 -6.50 11.09
CA MET A 408 -21.57 -5.42 10.15
C MET A 408 -20.42 -4.46 10.48
N PRO A 409 -19.64 -4.01 9.48
CA PRO A 409 -18.64 -2.99 9.70
C PRO A 409 -19.24 -1.78 10.46
N PRO A 410 -18.53 -1.24 11.47
CA PRO A 410 -19.00 -0.09 12.23
C PRO A 410 -19.40 1.11 11.34
N ALA A 411 -20.42 1.85 11.78
CA ALA A 411 -20.79 3.09 11.11
C ALA A 411 -19.62 4.08 11.10
N GLY A 412 -19.35 4.70 9.95
CA GLY A 412 -18.19 5.60 9.78
C GLY A 412 -16.86 4.89 9.53
N CYS A 413 -16.83 3.55 9.40
CA CYS A 413 -15.65 2.85 8.88
C CYS A 413 -15.26 3.40 7.50
N ARG A 414 -13.99 3.78 7.37
CA ARG A 414 -13.38 4.26 6.12
C ARG A 414 -13.24 3.10 5.12
N PHE A 415 -13.36 3.43 3.84
CA PHE A 415 -13.37 2.46 2.74
C PHE A 415 -12.04 1.76 2.55
N PRO A 416 -12.07 0.51 2.04
CA PRO A 416 -13.19 -0.37 1.74
C PRO A 416 -13.78 -0.98 3.02
N GLN A 417 -15.01 -1.48 2.92
CA GLN A 417 -15.64 -2.18 4.03
C GLN A 417 -15.05 -3.58 4.14
N THR A 418 -14.26 -3.79 5.19
CA THR A 418 -13.62 -5.08 5.49
C THR A 418 -14.43 -5.85 6.53
N ILE A 419 -14.59 -7.15 6.31
CA ILE A 419 -15.14 -8.09 7.27
C ILE A 419 -14.00 -8.54 8.18
N ASP A 420 -13.73 -7.73 9.20
CA ASP A 420 -12.61 -7.89 10.13
C ASP A 420 -12.97 -8.87 11.27
N LEU A 421 -12.50 -10.11 11.15
CA LEU A 421 -12.73 -11.16 12.15
C LEU A 421 -11.90 -10.92 13.42
N VAL A 422 -10.78 -10.20 13.34
CA VAL A 422 -9.98 -9.83 14.53
C VAL A 422 -10.76 -8.92 15.45
N SER A 423 -11.55 -7.98 14.90
CA SER A 423 -12.39 -7.09 15.70
C SER A 423 -13.48 -7.82 16.50
N VAL A 424 -13.90 -9.01 16.04
CA VAL A 424 -14.98 -9.81 16.64
C VAL A 424 -14.45 -10.87 17.61
N TYR A 425 -13.34 -11.52 17.25
CA TYR A 425 -12.82 -12.70 17.94
C TYR A 425 -11.47 -12.49 18.60
N GLY A 426 -10.83 -11.33 18.40
CA GLY A 426 -9.44 -11.10 18.77
C GLY A 426 -8.47 -11.76 17.78
N ARG A 427 -7.17 -11.62 18.06
CA ARG A 427 -6.12 -12.23 17.21
C ARG A 427 -6.13 -13.74 17.40
N ALA A 428 -6.28 -14.48 16.31
CA ALA A 428 -6.25 -15.94 16.29
C ALA A 428 -5.40 -16.40 15.10
N ASP A 429 -4.14 -16.73 15.35
CA ASP A 429 -3.25 -17.32 14.35
C ASP A 429 -3.67 -18.79 14.11
N TYR A 430 -3.52 -19.26 12.87
CA TYR A 430 -3.92 -20.61 12.43
C TYR A 430 -5.37 -20.94 12.77
N ALA A 431 -6.30 -20.17 12.21
CA ALA A 431 -7.74 -20.32 12.42
C ALA A 431 -8.52 -20.29 11.10
N VAL A 432 -9.65 -20.99 11.09
CA VAL A 432 -10.66 -20.95 10.04
C VAL A 432 -11.91 -20.24 10.54
N GLY A 433 -12.53 -19.48 9.66
CA GLY A 433 -13.76 -18.75 9.93
C GLY A 433 -14.69 -18.86 8.74
N TYR A 434 -15.97 -19.08 9.03
CA TYR A 434 -17.02 -19.06 8.02
C TYR A 434 -17.85 -17.79 8.14
N ALA A 435 -18.20 -17.23 7.00
CA ALA A 435 -19.08 -16.08 6.88
C ALA A 435 -20.18 -16.35 5.86
N ILE A 436 -21.43 -16.05 6.23
CA ILE A 436 -22.60 -16.22 5.37
C ILE A 436 -23.29 -14.87 5.14
N ALA A 437 -23.58 -14.56 3.89
CA ALA A 437 -24.39 -13.42 3.48
C ALA A 437 -25.56 -13.87 2.60
N HIS A 438 -26.68 -13.16 2.71
CA HIS A 438 -27.85 -13.31 1.87
C HIS A 438 -27.95 -12.10 0.95
N VAL A 439 -27.83 -12.31 -0.35
CA VAL A 439 -27.82 -11.25 -1.36
C VAL A 439 -29.14 -11.26 -2.12
N TYR A 440 -29.91 -10.18 -2.00
CA TYR A 440 -31.16 -10.01 -2.72
C TYR A 440 -30.95 -9.33 -4.07
N SER A 441 -31.52 -9.91 -5.12
CA SER A 441 -31.61 -9.31 -6.45
C SER A 441 -33.08 -9.16 -6.88
N ASP A 442 -33.44 -8.00 -7.43
CA ASP A 442 -34.78 -7.79 -8.01
C ASP A 442 -34.98 -8.53 -9.36
N LEU A 443 -33.88 -8.98 -9.97
CA LEU A 443 -33.83 -9.58 -11.31
C LEU A 443 -33.01 -10.87 -11.29
N ASP A 444 -33.22 -11.71 -12.30
CA ASP A 444 -32.24 -12.73 -12.66
C ASP A 444 -31.06 -12.04 -13.38
N LEU A 445 -29.86 -12.15 -12.82
CA LEU A 445 -28.64 -11.52 -13.31
C LEU A 445 -27.64 -12.61 -13.74
N ALA A 446 -26.96 -12.42 -14.86
CA ALA A 446 -25.96 -13.34 -15.39
C ALA A 446 -24.78 -12.54 -15.96
N GLY A 447 -23.57 -13.09 -15.90
CA GLY A 447 -22.38 -12.41 -16.43
C GLY A 447 -21.84 -11.30 -15.54
N TYR A 448 -22.32 -11.19 -14.30
CA TYR A 448 -21.83 -10.23 -13.32
C TYR A 448 -20.51 -10.72 -12.72
N THR A 449 -19.84 -9.84 -11.97
CA THR A 449 -18.55 -10.14 -11.35
C THR A 449 -18.63 -9.96 -9.83
N LEU A 450 -18.19 -10.96 -9.08
CA LEU A 450 -17.91 -10.83 -7.65
C LEU A 450 -16.44 -10.46 -7.48
N TYR A 451 -16.18 -9.34 -6.82
CA TYR A 451 -14.84 -8.95 -6.40
C TYR A 451 -14.64 -9.28 -4.94
N MET A 452 -13.50 -9.89 -4.65
CA MET A 452 -13.09 -10.20 -3.30
C MET A 452 -11.64 -9.83 -3.04
N GLY A 453 -11.26 -9.86 -1.78
CA GLY A 453 -9.89 -9.75 -1.34
C GLY A 453 -9.83 -10.22 0.09
N GLY A 454 -9.12 -11.33 0.33
CA GLY A 454 -9.07 -11.95 1.65
C GLY A 454 -7.66 -12.13 2.16
N ASP A 455 -7.56 -12.20 3.48
CA ASP A 455 -6.35 -12.58 4.18
C ASP A 455 -6.04 -14.05 3.95
N ASP A 456 -4.77 -14.35 3.73
CA ASP A 456 -4.20 -15.67 3.46
C ASP A 456 -4.97 -16.48 2.40
N TYR A 457 -5.97 -17.28 2.80
CA TYR A 457 -6.69 -18.18 1.89
C TYR A 457 -8.21 -17.98 1.96
N LEU A 458 -8.85 -18.04 0.78
CA LEU A 458 -10.31 -17.92 0.62
C LEU A 458 -10.88 -19.11 -0.14
N LYS A 459 -12.08 -19.54 0.24
CA LYS A 459 -12.92 -20.45 -0.54
C LYS A 459 -14.36 -20.00 -0.49
N VAL A 460 -15.00 -19.93 -1.66
CA VAL A 460 -16.25 -19.17 -1.82
C VAL A 460 -17.27 -19.96 -2.60
N TRP A 461 -18.48 -20.04 -2.06
CA TRP A 461 -19.63 -20.68 -2.67
C TRP A 461 -20.79 -19.71 -2.84
N LEU A 462 -21.43 -19.74 -4.01
CA LEU A 462 -22.64 -18.98 -4.30
C LEU A 462 -23.75 -19.95 -4.70
N ASN A 463 -24.86 -19.92 -3.97
CA ASN A 463 -26.00 -20.84 -4.14
C ASN A 463 -25.58 -22.32 -4.18
N GLY A 464 -24.67 -22.70 -3.28
CA GLY A 464 -24.13 -24.07 -3.16
C GLY A 464 -23.08 -24.46 -4.22
N GLN A 465 -22.77 -23.59 -5.18
CA GLN A 465 -21.72 -23.86 -6.18
C GLN A 465 -20.40 -23.23 -5.74
N LEU A 466 -19.30 -24.00 -5.76
CA LEU A 466 -17.96 -23.47 -5.56
C LEU A 466 -17.60 -22.55 -6.72
N ILE A 467 -17.36 -21.27 -6.44
CA ILE A 467 -17.06 -20.25 -7.46
C ILE A 467 -15.61 -19.76 -7.41
N HIS A 468 -14.92 -19.94 -6.29
CA HIS A 468 -13.55 -19.46 -6.14
C HIS A 468 -12.79 -20.14 -5.00
N THR A 469 -11.50 -20.38 -5.24
CA THR A 469 -10.52 -20.77 -4.22
C THR A 469 -9.23 -19.97 -4.45
N TRP A 470 -8.76 -19.27 -3.42
CA TRP A 470 -7.43 -18.68 -3.37
C TRP A 470 -6.62 -19.39 -2.29
N ALA A 471 -5.54 -20.06 -2.71
CA ALA A 471 -4.63 -20.78 -1.82
C ALA A 471 -3.20 -20.92 -2.40
N GLU A 472 -2.81 -19.99 -3.28
CA GLU A 472 -1.49 -20.02 -3.92
C GLU A 472 -0.37 -19.61 -2.97
N ARG A 473 -0.63 -18.60 -2.14
CA ARG A 473 0.28 -18.05 -1.13
C ARG A 473 -0.47 -17.19 -0.12
N SER A 474 0.14 -16.96 1.03
CA SER A 474 -0.24 -15.99 2.05
C SER A 474 -0.27 -14.58 1.46
N ARG A 475 -1.20 -13.76 1.95
CA ARG A 475 -1.36 -12.36 1.54
C ARG A 475 -2.15 -11.59 2.58
N SER A 476 -1.99 -10.28 2.57
CA SER A 476 -2.88 -9.37 3.29
C SER A 476 -4.20 -9.18 2.55
N ILE A 477 -5.23 -8.70 3.26
CA ILE A 477 -6.48 -8.20 2.67
C ILE A 477 -6.18 -7.04 1.70
N ILE A 478 -6.38 -7.26 0.39
CA ILE A 478 -6.19 -6.27 -0.68
C ILE A 478 -7.50 -6.13 -1.46
N GLN A 479 -7.98 -4.90 -1.66
CA GLN A 479 -9.26 -4.67 -2.34
C GLN A 479 -9.26 -5.20 -3.79
N ASP A 480 -10.26 -6.04 -4.10
CA ASP A 480 -10.50 -6.67 -5.40
C ASP A 480 -9.27 -7.41 -5.97
N ASP A 481 -8.48 -8.03 -5.09
CA ASP A 481 -7.34 -8.88 -5.50
C ASP A 481 -7.81 -10.21 -6.12
N ASP A 482 -9.09 -10.57 -5.90
CA ASP A 482 -9.80 -11.66 -6.59
C ASP A 482 -10.97 -11.12 -7.42
N GLN A 483 -11.10 -11.62 -8.64
CA GLN A 483 -12.16 -11.33 -9.58
C GLN A 483 -12.81 -12.64 -10.03
N ILE A 484 -14.08 -12.80 -9.71
CA ILE A 484 -14.87 -13.98 -10.08
C ILE A 484 -15.89 -13.56 -11.14
N ASP A 485 -15.53 -13.79 -12.41
CA ASP A 485 -16.34 -13.42 -13.58
C ASP A 485 -17.37 -14.48 -13.93
N GLY A 486 -18.57 -14.03 -14.33
CA GLY A 486 -19.62 -14.92 -14.81
C GLY A 486 -20.53 -15.43 -13.71
N ILE A 487 -20.60 -14.74 -12.57
CA ILE A 487 -21.54 -15.11 -11.52
C ILE A 487 -22.99 -14.90 -11.98
N CYS A 488 -23.88 -15.77 -11.52
CA CYS A 488 -25.30 -15.71 -11.78
C CYS A 488 -26.06 -15.55 -10.46
N LEU A 489 -26.93 -14.54 -10.39
CA LEU A 489 -27.83 -14.32 -9.26
C LEU A 489 -29.27 -14.53 -9.72
N ARG A 490 -30.05 -15.20 -8.90
CA ARG A 490 -31.49 -15.36 -9.12
C ARG A 490 -32.22 -14.13 -8.61
N LYS A 491 -33.38 -13.87 -9.22
CA LYS A 491 -34.38 -13.01 -8.60
C LYS A 491 -34.75 -13.57 -7.22
N GLY A 492 -34.71 -12.72 -6.20
CA GLY A 492 -34.89 -13.11 -4.80
C GLY A 492 -33.56 -13.23 -4.07
N TRP A 493 -33.53 -14.06 -3.03
CA TRP A 493 -32.35 -14.26 -2.19
C TRP A 493 -31.37 -15.27 -2.78
N ASN A 494 -30.10 -14.96 -2.65
CA ASN A 494 -28.96 -15.79 -3.02
C ASN A 494 -28.06 -15.95 -1.80
N LYS A 495 -27.48 -17.14 -1.59
CA LYS A 495 -26.60 -17.42 -0.44
C LYS A 495 -25.15 -17.40 -0.87
N LEU A 496 -24.35 -16.59 -0.18
CA LEU A 496 -22.90 -16.54 -0.33
C LEU A 496 -22.26 -17.10 0.94
N VAL A 497 -21.43 -18.13 0.80
CA VAL A 497 -20.62 -18.71 1.89
C VAL A 497 -19.15 -18.44 1.60
N VAL A 498 -18.44 -17.93 2.58
CA VAL A 498 -17.00 -17.64 2.51
C VAL A 498 -16.31 -18.39 3.65
N LYS A 499 -15.32 -19.20 3.30
CA LYS A 499 -14.32 -19.70 4.24
C LYS A 499 -13.09 -18.80 4.14
N CYS A 500 -12.66 -18.27 5.27
CA CYS A 500 -11.47 -17.44 5.39
C CYS A 500 -10.50 -18.10 6.36
N VAL A 501 -9.34 -18.51 5.85
CA VAL A 501 -8.26 -19.07 6.68
C VAL A 501 -7.32 -17.95 7.06
N ASN A 502 -6.91 -17.92 8.32
CA ASN A 502 -5.81 -17.10 8.82
C ASN A 502 -4.64 -17.98 9.20
N LEU A 503 -3.44 -17.68 8.70
CA LEU A 503 -2.19 -18.20 9.21
C LEU A 503 -1.72 -17.34 10.36
N LYS A 504 -1.54 -16.02 10.14
CA LYS A 504 -1.05 -15.08 11.16
C LYS A 504 -1.47 -13.65 10.91
N GLY A 505 -1.76 -12.94 12.00
CA GLY A 505 -1.75 -11.47 11.99
C GLY A 505 -3.13 -10.86 11.82
N THR A 506 -3.42 -10.29 10.65
CA THR A 506 -4.76 -9.80 10.28
C THR A 506 -5.71 -10.98 10.10
N TRP A 507 -7.00 -10.74 9.90
CA TRP A 507 -7.93 -11.78 9.48
C TRP A 507 -9.23 -11.18 8.98
N GLY A 508 -9.59 -11.45 7.73
CA GLY A 508 -10.81 -10.93 7.15
C GLY A 508 -10.83 -10.96 5.64
N PHE A 509 -11.87 -10.36 5.07
CA PHE A 509 -12.03 -10.23 3.63
C PHE A 509 -12.92 -9.05 3.23
N ILE A 510 -12.92 -8.72 1.96
CA ILE A 510 -13.79 -7.73 1.32
C ILE A 510 -14.64 -8.46 0.27
N ALA A 511 -15.88 -8.03 0.06
CA ALA A 511 -16.74 -8.54 -1.00
C ALA A 511 -17.62 -7.43 -1.59
N ARG A 512 -17.68 -7.35 -2.93
CA ARG A 512 -18.60 -6.47 -3.66
C ARG A 512 -18.99 -7.07 -5.00
N ILE A 513 -20.11 -6.65 -5.56
CA ILE A 513 -20.59 -7.12 -6.87
C ILE A 513 -20.52 -5.97 -7.88
N ALA A 514 -20.16 -6.28 -9.12
CA ALA A 514 -20.22 -5.36 -10.25
C ALA A 514 -21.07 -5.95 -11.38
N ASP A 515 -21.64 -5.05 -12.20
CA ASP A 515 -22.37 -5.44 -13.41
C ASP A 515 -21.45 -5.88 -14.55
N GLU A 516 -22.05 -6.26 -15.67
CA GLU A 516 -21.35 -6.70 -16.89
C GLU A 516 -20.45 -5.61 -17.51
N GLN A 517 -20.65 -4.35 -17.14
CA GLN A 517 -19.82 -3.21 -17.54
C GLN A 517 -18.78 -2.85 -16.46
N ASP A 518 -18.57 -3.74 -15.48
CA ASP A 518 -17.65 -3.57 -14.37
C ASP A 518 -17.97 -2.39 -13.44
N ARG A 519 -19.24 -1.93 -13.43
CA ARG A 519 -19.69 -0.88 -12.50
C ARG A 519 -20.09 -1.51 -11.16
N PRO A 520 -19.55 -1.03 -10.03
CA PRO A 520 -19.94 -1.51 -8.70
C PRO A 520 -21.45 -1.34 -8.48
N LEU A 521 -22.13 -2.33 -7.92
CA LEU A 521 -23.53 -2.24 -7.53
C LEU A 521 -23.65 -1.63 -6.14
N LEU A 522 -24.64 -0.76 -5.96
CA LEU A 522 -25.02 -0.29 -4.63
C LEU A 522 -25.61 -1.44 -3.79
N THR A 523 -25.48 -1.35 -2.48
CA THR A 523 -25.88 -2.33 -1.49
C THR A 523 -26.54 -1.61 -0.30
N GLU A 524 -27.80 -1.96 -0.03
CA GLU A 524 -28.56 -1.50 1.13
C GLU A 524 -28.59 -2.56 2.23
#